data_AF-A0A1S3YV52-F1
#
_entry.id   AF-A0A1S3YV52-F1
#
_cell.length_a   1.000
_cell.length_b   1.000
_cell.length_c   1.000
_cell.angle_alpha   90.00
_cell.angle_beta   90.00
_cell.angle_gamma   90.00
#
_symmetry.space_group_name_H-M   'P 1'
#
loop_
_entity.id
_entity.type
_entity.pdbx_description
1 polymer ?
#
loop_
_entity_poly.entity_id
_entity_poly.type
_entity_poly.pdbx_seq_one_letter_code
_entity_poly.pdbx_strand_id
1 'polypeptide(L)'
;MDILGRAEFVAFSQNGEWDLTKLQASLNAYELALSFNFLVNTSTVISLFLRQHLLQCIPFLGNYELTLKGFENCRWMDPPLEATNNRNTMIRLLKKLEELIKGKSKGMSKRKSGETSLPSSTSSLMDVNLKPSYKKMNLDLLSEGFNKGVAIIGKILYSVKSEKKFPLCYAIFDSDEKRFIVTLHGI
;
A
#
# COMPACT_ATOMS: atom_id res chain seq x y z
N MET A 1 -2.40 -1.76 26.72
CA MET A 1 -2.97 -1.86 25.36
C MET A 1 -2.05 -1.26 24.30
N ASP A 2 -1.47 -0.07 24.53
CA ASP A 2 -0.42 0.51 23.66
C ASP A 2 0.78 -0.42 23.41
N ILE A 3 1.37 -0.97 24.47
CA ILE A 3 2.51 -1.92 24.38
C ILE A 3 2.14 -3.16 23.56
N LEU A 4 0.91 -3.66 23.71
CA LEU A 4 0.42 -4.81 22.96
C LEU A 4 0.29 -4.46 21.47
N GLY A 5 -0.33 -3.32 21.13
CA GLY A 5 -0.44 -2.87 19.75
C GLY A 5 0.92 -2.71 19.07
N ARG A 6 1.89 -2.15 19.79
CA ARG A 6 3.27 -2.03 19.29
C ARG A 6 3.95 -3.39 19.12
N ALA A 7 3.84 -4.29 20.09
CA ALA A 7 4.43 -5.62 20.00
C ALA A 7 3.89 -6.42 18.82
N GLU A 8 2.57 -6.41 18.60
CA GLU A 8 1.94 -7.13 17.48
C GLU A 8 2.31 -6.50 16.13
N PHE A 9 2.42 -5.17 16.05
CA PHE A 9 2.90 -4.51 14.82
C PHE A 9 4.37 -4.79 14.51
N VAL A 10 5.22 -4.84 15.54
CA VAL A 10 6.62 -5.26 15.40
C VAL A 10 6.69 -6.71 14.94
N ALA A 11 5.92 -7.61 15.54
CA ALA A 11 5.84 -9.01 15.10
C ALA A 11 5.39 -9.14 13.63
N PHE A 12 4.38 -8.36 13.22
CA PHE A 12 3.93 -8.30 11.83
C PHE A 12 5.06 -7.85 10.87
N SER A 13 5.80 -6.81 11.24
CA SER A 13 6.79 -6.17 10.34
C SER A 13 8.17 -6.84 10.34
N GLN A 14 8.57 -7.49 11.44
CA GLN A 14 9.93 -8.03 11.61
C GLN A 14 10.02 -9.53 11.32
N ASN A 15 8.94 -10.30 11.49
CA ASN A 15 9.00 -11.75 11.33
C ASN A 15 9.01 -12.20 9.84
N GLY A 16 8.91 -11.27 8.89
CA GLY A 16 8.95 -11.58 7.45
C GLY A 16 7.72 -12.30 6.91
N GLU A 17 6.86 -12.83 7.77
CA GLU A 17 5.63 -13.56 7.40
C GLU A 17 4.46 -12.62 7.07
N TRP A 18 4.52 -11.35 7.50
CA TRP A 18 3.45 -10.35 7.27
C TRP A 18 2.07 -10.87 7.67
N ASP A 19 2.04 -11.56 8.80
CA ASP A 19 0.84 -12.20 9.35
C ASP A 19 -0.27 -11.16 9.57
N LEU A 20 -1.29 -11.20 8.72
CA LEU A 20 -2.42 -10.29 8.79
C LEU A 20 -3.18 -10.40 10.11
N THR A 21 -3.11 -11.53 10.80
CA THR A 21 -3.71 -11.69 12.14
C THR A 21 -2.98 -10.82 13.16
N LYS A 22 -1.67 -10.64 13.03
CA LYS A 22 -0.84 -9.75 13.86
C LYS A 22 -1.10 -8.28 13.58
N LEU A 23 -1.26 -7.93 12.30
CA LEU A 23 -1.70 -6.58 11.93
C LEU A 23 -3.09 -6.27 12.50
N GLN A 24 -4.04 -7.20 12.40
CA GLN A 24 -5.38 -7.03 12.94
C GLN A 24 -5.37 -6.93 14.47
N ALA A 25 -4.57 -7.74 15.16
CA ALA A 25 -4.42 -7.67 16.62
C ALA A 25 -3.85 -6.31 17.06
N SER A 26 -2.87 -5.78 16.32
CA SER A 26 -2.32 -4.45 16.53
C SER A 26 -3.38 -3.35 16.40
N LEU A 27 -4.15 -3.36 15.30
CA LEU A 27 -5.22 -2.38 15.06
C LEU A 27 -6.26 -2.40 16.19
N ASN A 28 -6.75 -3.60 16.54
CA ASN A 28 -7.73 -3.77 17.61
C ASN A 28 -7.19 -3.25 18.96
N ALA A 29 -5.91 -3.49 19.26
CA ALA A 29 -5.29 -3.03 20.49
C ALA A 29 -5.20 -1.49 20.57
N TYR A 30 -4.86 -0.82 19.46
CA TYR A 30 -4.84 0.66 19.42
C TYR A 30 -6.23 1.27 19.47
N GLU A 31 -7.21 0.70 18.76
CA GLU A 31 -8.61 1.16 18.80
C GLU A 31 -9.19 1.05 20.21
N LEU A 32 -8.94 -0.09 20.89
CA LEU A 32 -9.36 -0.28 22.26
C LEU A 32 -8.62 0.64 23.23
N ALA A 33 -7.32 0.88 23.01
CA ALA A 33 -6.58 1.86 23.80
C ALA A 33 -7.17 3.27 23.63
N LEU A 34 -7.53 3.68 22.41
CA LEU A 34 -8.14 4.98 22.12
C LEU A 34 -9.52 5.12 22.77
N SER A 35 -10.37 4.09 22.68
CA SER A 35 -11.70 4.11 23.30
C SER A 35 -11.62 4.19 24.82
N PHE A 36 -10.70 3.45 25.45
CA PHE A 36 -10.47 3.53 26.88
C PHE A 36 -9.90 4.88 27.30
N ASN A 37 -8.93 5.43 26.54
CA ASN A 37 -8.34 6.73 26.84
C ASN A 37 -9.39 7.87 26.79
N PHE A 38 -10.34 7.77 25.85
CA PHE A 38 -11.48 8.67 25.77
C PHE A 38 -12.39 8.55 27.02
N LEU A 39 -12.70 7.33 27.46
CA LEU A 39 -13.55 7.09 28.63
C LEU A 39 -12.93 7.58 29.95
N VAL A 40 -11.61 7.47 30.11
CA VAL A 40 -10.90 7.85 31.35
C VAL A 40 -10.41 9.31 31.31
N ASN A 41 -10.82 10.09 30.30
CA ASN A 41 -10.54 11.52 30.13
C ASN A 41 -9.06 11.88 30.33
N THR A 42 -8.22 11.11 29.66
CA THR A 42 -6.79 11.02 29.92
C THR A 42 -6.03 11.80 28.83
N SER A 43 -4.81 12.26 29.14
CA SER A 43 -4.10 13.34 28.41
C SER A 43 -4.21 13.27 26.87
N THR A 44 -4.49 14.41 26.24
CA THR A 44 -4.56 14.60 24.77
C THR A 44 -3.32 14.08 24.05
N VAL A 45 -2.15 14.17 24.70
CA VAL A 45 -0.86 13.69 24.18
C VAL A 45 -0.87 12.16 23.98
N ILE A 46 -1.43 11.40 24.93
CA ILE A 46 -1.53 9.93 24.84
C ILE A 46 -2.49 9.53 23.72
N SER A 47 -3.65 10.21 23.63
CA SER A 47 -4.61 10.01 22.53
C SER A 47 -3.98 10.26 21.16
N LEU A 48 -3.16 11.29 21.03
CA LEU A 48 -2.46 11.62 19.79
C LEU A 48 -1.39 10.61 19.42
N PHE A 49 -0.63 10.16 20.42
CA PHE A 49 0.39 9.13 20.26
C PHE A 49 -0.20 7.81 19.74
N LEU A 50 -1.26 7.32 20.40
CA LEU A 50 -1.97 6.10 19.98
C LEU A 50 -2.53 6.23 18.55
N ARG A 51 -3.11 7.39 18.22
CA ARG A 51 -3.65 7.65 16.89
C ARG A 51 -2.55 7.63 15.82
N GLN A 52 -1.37 8.17 16.08
CA GLN A 52 -0.26 8.13 15.13
C GLN A 52 0.22 6.70 14.85
N HIS A 53 0.28 5.84 15.87
CA HIS A 53 0.66 4.45 15.67
C HIS A 53 -0.38 3.65 14.88
N LEU A 54 -1.67 3.87 15.15
CA LEU A 54 -2.76 3.30 14.36
C LEU A 54 -2.62 3.68 12.87
N LEU A 55 -2.35 4.96 12.59
CA LEU A 55 -2.18 5.49 11.22
C LEU A 55 -0.96 4.95 10.48
N GLN A 56 0.02 4.38 11.19
CA GLN A 56 1.14 3.68 10.56
C GLN A 56 0.77 2.25 10.11
N CYS A 57 -0.26 1.66 10.73
CA CYS A 57 -0.70 0.30 10.43
C CYS A 57 -1.70 0.25 9.26
N ILE A 58 -2.60 1.24 9.18
CA ILE A 58 -3.70 1.27 8.19
C ILE A 58 -3.25 1.21 6.72
N PRO A 59 -2.13 1.82 6.28
CA PRO A 59 -1.67 1.73 4.89
C PRO A 59 -1.44 0.30 4.41
N PHE A 60 -1.14 -0.64 5.31
CA PHE A 60 -0.97 -2.06 4.97
C PHE A 60 -2.28 -2.74 4.56
N LEU A 61 -3.43 -2.13 4.87
CA LEU A 61 -4.74 -2.55 4.39
C LEU A 61 -5.17 -1.82 3.11
N GLY A 62 -4.29 -1.01 2.51
CA GLY A 62 -4.60 -0.21 1.32
C GLY A 62 -5.48 1.01 1.59
N ASN A 63 -5.82 1.31 2.85
CA ASN A 63 -6.69 2.44 3.20
C ASN A 63 -5.90 3.75 3.39
N TYR A 64 -5.41 4.28 2.27
CA TYR A 64 -4.64 5.52 2.24
C TYR A 64 -5.47 6.76 2.58
N GLU A 65 -6.77 6.75 2.28
CA GLU A 65 -7.68 7.87 2.55
C GLU A 65 -7.84 8.10 4.07
N LEU A 66 -8.17 7.04 4.80
CA LEU A 66 -8.33 7.10 6.26
C LEU A 66 -7.00 7.52 6.92
N THR A 67 -5.89 6.99 6.40
CA THR A 67 -4.55 7.36 6.87
C THR A 67 -4.28 8.86 6.70
N LEU A 68 -4.55 9.42 5.52
CA LEU A 68 -4.32 10.84 5.23
C LEU A 68 -5.20 11.75 6.08
N LYS A 69 -6.49 11.42 6.20
CA LYS A 69 -7.44 12.14 7.07
C LYS A 69 -6.96 12.13 8.53
N GLY A 70 -6.48 10.98 9.01
CA GLY A 70 -5.97 10.88 10.37
C GLY A 70 -4.71 11.70 10.60
N PHE A 71 -3.74 11.71 9.67
CA PHE A 71 -2.55 12.56 9.81
C PHE A 71 -2.89 14.05 9.77
N GLU A 72 -3.87 14.45 8.96
CA GLU A 72 -4.38 15.83 8.96
C GLU A 72 -4.92 16.21 10.34
N ASN A 73 -5.75 15.34 10.94
CA ASN A 73 -6.31 15.56 12.27
C ASN A 73 -5.25 15.63 13.36
N CYS A 74 -4.24 14.74 13.33
CA CYS A 74 -3.13 14.78 14.28
C CYS A 74 -2.34 16.10 14.17
N ARG A 75 -2.12 16.61 12.95
CA ARG A 75 -1.41 17.88 12.72
C ARG A 75 -2.13 19.06 13.38
N TRP A 76 -3.47 19.07 13.39
CA TRP A 76 -4.26 20.15 14.00
C TRP A 76 -4.24 20.13 15.53
N MET A 77 -4.12 18.95 16.14
CA MET A 77 -4.26 18.79 17.59
C MET A 77 -2.98 19.05 18.39
N ASP A 78 -1.82 18.73 17.83
CA ASP A 78 -0.49 19.06 18.36
C ASP A 78 0.47 18.75 17.21
N PRO A 79 1.05 19.73 16.49
CA PRO A 79 1.73 19.50 15.22
C PRO A 79 3.08 18.81 15.44
N PRO A 80 3.17 17.46 15.39
CA PRO A 80 4.45 16.80 15.54
C PRO A 80 5.09 16.83 14.15
N LEU A 81 6.41 17.04 14.11
CA LEU A 81 7.14 17.01 12.83
C LEU A 81 6.87 15.70 12.05
N GLU A 82 6.66 14.59 12.78
CA GLU A 82 6.41 13.28 12.20
C GLU A 82 5.08 13.13 11.45
N ALA A 83 3.94 13.61 11.99
CA ALA A 83 2.64 13.44 11.33
C ALA A 83 2.61 14.19 9.98
N THR A 84 3.18 15.40 9.96
CA THR A 84 3.32 16.21 8.74
C THR A 84 4.23 15.53 7.72
N ASN A 85 5.38 15.00 8.17
CA ASN A 85 6.31 14.30 7.29
C ASN A 85 5.70 13.01 6.71
N ASN A 86 5.03 12.21 7.54
CA ASN A 86 4.36 10.98 7.13
C ASN A 86 3.27 11.24 6.10
N ARG A 87 2.44 12.26 6.31
CA ARG A 87 1.42 12.71 5.36
C ARG A 87 2.02 13.13 4.03
N ASN A 88 3.02 14.01 4.05
CA ASN A 88 3.61 14.56 2.82
C ASN A 88 4.34 13.46 2.01
N THR A 89 4.98 12.52 2.70
CA THR A 89 5.56 11.32 2.09
C THR A 89 4.50 10.49 1.40
N MET A 90 3.36 10.25 2.07
CA MET A 90 2.23 9.51 1.50
C MET A 90 1.63 10.21 0.27
N ILE A 91 1.35 11.51 0.35
CA ILE A 91 0.82 12.29 -0.79
C ILE A 91 1.74 12.19 -2.00
N ARG A 92 3.06 12.30 -1.78
CA ARG A 92 4.03 12.22 -2.86
C ARG A 92 4.13 10.81 -3.47
N LEU A 93 3.99 9.77 -2.66
CA LEU A 93 3.87 8.40 -3.16
C LEU A 93 2.62 8.27 -4.04
N LEU A 94 1.45 8.68 -3.54
CA LEU A 94 0.18 8.56 -4.27
C LEU A 94 0.19 9.36 -5.58
N LYS A 95 0.75 10.59 -5.58
CA LYS A 95 0.91 11.38 -6.80
C LYS A 95 1.78 10.67 -7.85
N LYS A 96 2.90 10.06 -7.42
CA LYS A 96 3.74 9.27 -8.33
C LYS A 96 2.97 8.07 -8.89
N LEU A 97 2.22 7.35 -8.06
CA LEU A 97 1.42 6.21 -8.50
C LEU A 97 0.34 6.64 -9.51
N GLU A 98 -0.36 7.74 -9.23
CA GLU A 98 -1.38 8.30 -10.11
C GLU A 98 -0.82 8.73 -11.46
N GLU A 99 0.35 9.38 -11.49
CA GLU A 99 1.04 9.76 -12.73
C GLU A 99 1.42 8.55 -13.58
N LEU A 100 1.85 7.45 -12.95
CA LEU A 100 2.21 6.21 -13.63
C LEU A 100 1.00 5.49 -14.22
N ILE A 101 -0.11 5.40 -13.48
CA ILE A 101 -1.37 4.84 -13.99
C ILE A 101 -1.86 5.67 -15.19
N LYS A 102 -1.86 7.01 -15.06
CA LYS A 102 -2.29 7.94 -16.12
C LYS A 102 -1.32 8.00 -17.31
N GLY A 103 -0.16 7.34 -17.25
CA GLY A 103 0.85 7.37 -18.31
C GLY A 103 1.52 8.73 -18.49
N LYS A 104 1.41 9.63 -17.51
CA LYS A 104 1.91 11.01 -17.58
C LYS A 104 3.35 11.14 -17.06
N SER A 105 4.20 10.14 -17.27
CA SER A 105 5.61 10.25 -16.86
C SER A 105 6.30 11.28 -17.78
N LYS A 106 6.41 12.53 -17.32
CA LYS A 106 6.91 13.71 -18.05
C LYS A 106 8.42 13.67 -18.41
N GLY A 107 9.10 12.53 -18.32
CA GLY A 107 10.56 12.48 -18.33
C GLY A 107 11.26 11.67 -19.41
N MET A 108 10.58 10.85 -20.22
CA MET A 108 11.29 9.83 -21.03
C MET A 108 10.73 9.62 -22.44
N SER A 109 10.29 10.68 -23.12
CA SER A 109 10.03 10.66 -24.57
C SER A 109 11.32 10.75 -25.43
N LYS A 110 12.49 10.47 -24.85
CA LYS A 110 13.79 10.48 -25.55
C LYS A 110 14.67 9.29 -25.16
N ARG A 111 14.17 8.07 -25.39
CA ARG A 111 15.05 7.02 -25.93
C ARG A 111 14.58 6.70 -27.34
N LYS A 112 15.32 7.26 -28.30
CA LYS A 112 15.35 6.81 -29.69
C LYS A 112 15.69 5.31 -29.68
N SER A 113 14.70 4.47 -30.01
CA SER A 113 14.84 3.27 -30.84
C SER A 113 13.53 2.48 -30.77
N GLY A 114 12.72 2.57 -31.81
CA GLY A 114 11.55 1.72 -32.01
C GLY A 114 10.32 2.18 -31.24
N GLU A 115 9.37 2.73 -31.97
CA GLU A 115 7.95 2.44 -31.73
C GLU A 115 7.74 0.92 -31.80
N THR A 116 8.22 0.16 -30.82
CA THR A 116 7.75 -1.22 -30.61
C THR A 116 6.44 -1.09 -29.87
N SER A 117 5.40 -0.77 -30.65
CA SER A 117 4.06 -1.30 -30.50
C SER A 117 3.80 -2.04 -29.17
N LEU A 118 3.00 -1.44 -28.28
CA LEU A 118 2.41 -2.16 -27.14
C LEU A 118 1.90 -3.58 -27.51
N PRO A 119 1.30 -3.84 -28.70
CA PRO A 119 0.86 -5.18 -29.06
C PRO A 119 1.99 -6.22 -29.24
N SER A 120 3.26 -5.82 -29.41
CA SER A 120 4.39 -6.77 -29.45
C SER A 120 4.81 -7.27 -28.07
N SER A 121 4.37 -6.60 -26.98
CA SER A 121 4.78 -6.94 -25.60
C SER A 121 3.82 -7.90 -24.90
N THR A 122 2.55 -7.96 -25.31
CA THR A 122 1.52 -8.83 -24.69
C THR A 122 1.62 -10.29 -25.14
N SER A 123 2.23 -10.57 -26.30
CA SER A 123 2.48 -11.93 -26.79
C SER A 123 3.30 -12.75 -25.77
N SER A 124 4.33 -12.14 -25.18
CA SER A 124 5.15 -12.77 -24.13
C SER A 124 4.39 -13.12 -22.84
N LEU A 125 3.21 -12.53 -22.60
CA LEU A 125 2.33 -12.87 -21.47
C LEU A 125 1.51 -14.13 -21.73
N MET A 126 1.38 -14.56 -22.99
CA MET A 126 0.65 -15.78 -23.36
C MET A 126 1.49 -17.04 -23.12
N ASP A 127 2.82 -16.92 -23.21
CA ASP A 127 3.75 -18.05 -23.04
C ASP A 127 4.09 -18.35 -21.57
N VAL A 128 3.60 -17.55 -20.63
CA VAL A 128 3.81 -17.79 -19.19
C VAL A 128 2.97 -18.98 -18.74
N ASN A 129 3.64 -20.12 -18.54
CA ASN A 129 3.01 -21.35 -18.09
C ASN A 129 2.65 -21.27 -16.60
N LEU A 130 1.36 -21.08 -16.30
CA LEU A 130 0.85 -21.07 -14.94
C LEU A 130 0.67 -22.51 -14.44
N LYS A 131 0.75 -22.67 -13.11
CA LYS A 131 0.32 -23.95 -12.50
C LYS A 131 -1.14 -24.22 -12.90
N PRO A 132 -1.49 -25.45 -13.31
CA PRO A 132 -2.85 -25.79 -13.77
C PRO A 132 -3.95 -25.51 -12.75
N SER A 133 -3.60 -25.42 -11.47
CA SER A 133 -4.53 -25.13 -10.37
C SER A 133 -5.06 -23.69 -10.37
N TYR A 134 -4.46 -22.78 -11.13
CA TYR A 134 -4.88 -21.38 -11.19
C TYR A 134 -5.51 -21.05 -12.55
N LYS A 135 -6.66 -20.39 -12.51
CA LYS A 135 -7.29 -19.83 -13.69
C LYS A 135 -6.64 -18.48 -14.04
N LYS A 136 -6.10 -18.36 -15.25
CA LYS A 136 -5.63 -17.08 -15.79
C LYS A 136 -6.81 -16.12 -15.96
N MET A 137 -6.66 -14.88 -15.51
CA MET A 137 -7.69 -13.85 -15.61
C MET A 137 -7.07 -12.46 -15.83
N ASN A 138 -7.80 -11.59 -16.54
CA ASN A 138 -7.46 -10.18 -16.67
C ASN A 138 -7.96 -9.39 -15.45
N LEU A 139 -7.40 -8.21 -15.22
CA LEU A 139 -7.63 -7.46 -14.00
C LEU A 139 -9.09 -7.03 -13.82
N ASP A 140 -9.76 -6.72 -14.91
CA ASP A 140 -11.14 -6.22 -14.94
C ASP A 140 -12.20 -7.26 -14.55
N LEU A 141 -11.82 -8.53 -14.52
CA LEU A 141 -12.68 -9.63 -14.08
C LEU A 141 -12.48 -9.98 -12.60
N LEU A 142 -11.53 -9.32 -11.91
CA LEU A 142 -11.38 -9.50 -10.47
C LEU A 142 -12.51 -8.82 -9.70
N SER A 143 -12.91 -9.44 -8.59
CA SER A 143 -13.71 -8.78 -7.57
C SER A 143 -12.81 -8.10 -6.54
N GLU A 144 -13.36 -7.12 -5.82
CA GLU A 144 -12.68 -6.56 -4.64
C GLU A 144 -12.38 -7.66 -3.60
N GLY A 145 -11.20 -7.61 -2.99
CA GLY A 145 -10.76 -8.57 -1.97
C GLY A 145 -10.01 -9.80 -2.51
N PHE A 146 -10.08 -10.91 -1.77
CA PHE A 146 -9.30 -12.12 -2.05
C PHE A 146 -9.91 -12.93 -3.22
N ASN A 147 -9.18 -13.02 -4.33
CA ASN A 147 -9.58 -13.75 -5.53
C ASN A 147 -9.00 -15.18 -5.53
N LYS A 148 -9.74 -16.13 -4.96
CA LYS A 148 -9.28 -17.52 -4.77
C LYS A 148 -9.14 -18.26 -6.11
N GLY A 149 -8.00 -18.93 -6.30
CA GLY A 149 -7.77 -19.81 -7.47
C GLY A 149 -7.55 -19.06 -8.79
N VAL A 150 -7.32 -17.76 -8.72
CA VAL A 150 -7.08 -16.90 -9.88
C VAL A 150 -5.60 -16.48 -9.92
N ALA A 151 -5.06 -16.33 -11.12
CA ALA A 151 -3.75 -15.72 -11.35
C ALA A 151 -3.85 -14.65 -12.43
N ILE A 152 -3.18 -13.52 -12.20
CA ILE A 152 -2.97 -12.47 -13.19
C ILE A 152 -1.53 -12.57 -13.67
N ILE A 153 -1.35 -12.41 -14.98
CA ILE A 153 -0.03 -12.26 -15.60
C ILE A 153 0.05 -10.84 -16.12
N GLY A 154 1.12 -10.14 -15.75
CA GLY A 154 1.35 -8.79 -16.21
C GLY A 154 2.83 -8.49 -16.35
N LYS A 155 3.14 -7.47 -17.15
CA LYS A 155 4.51 -6.99 -17.36
C LYS A 155 4.76 -5.75 -16.52
N ILE A 156 5.86 -5.77 -15.77
CA ILE A 156 6.29 -4.63 -14.96
C ILE A 156 6.76 -3.50 -15.88
N LEU A 157 6.16 -2.31 -15.72
CA LEU A 157 6.57 -1.10 -16.42
C LEU A 157 7.58 -0.30 -15.61
N TYR A 158 7.27 -0.09 -14.32
CA TYR A 158 8.04 0.79 -13.45
C TYR A 158 8.08 0.25 -12.03
N SER A 159 9.22 0.43 -11.36
CA SER A 159 9.32 0.29 -9.90
C SER A 159 9.23 1.67 -9.25
N VAL A 160 8.49 1.75 -8.15
CA VAL A 160 8.28 2.98 -7.40
C VAL A 160 9.01 2.87 -6.08
N LYS A 161 10.14 3.57 -6.00
CA LYS A 161 10.88 3.70 -4.75
C LYS A 161 10.11 4.66 -3.83
N SER A 162 9.56 4.11 -2.75
CA SER A 162 9.12 4.89 -1.60
C SER A 162 10.35 5.33 -0.79
N GLU A 163 10.21 6.44 -0.06
CA GLU A 163 11.24 6.87 0.89
C GLU A 163 11.29 5.97 2.13
N LYS A 164 10.18 5.29 2.40
CA LYS A 164 10.14 4.22 3.39
C LYS A 164 10.56 2.91 2.71
N LYS A 165 11.23 2.03 3.46
CA LYS A 165 11.64 0.69 2.97
C LYS A 165 10.46 -0.12 2.40
N PHE A 166 9.24 0.14 2.88
CA PHE A 166 8.02 -0.52 2.45
C PHE A 166 6.84 0.45 2.35
N PRO A 167 5.84 0.14 1.50
CA PRO A 167 5.81 -0.98 0.56
C PRO A 167 6.61 -0.75 -0.73
N LEU A 168 7.00 -1.85 -1.39
CA LEU A 168 7.55 -1.80 -2.75
C LEU A 168 6.39 -1.79 -3.74
N CYS A 169 6.22 -0.69 -4.48
CA CYS A 169 5.14 -0.58 -5.43
C CYS A 169 5.65 -0.73 -6.87
N TYR A 170 4.90 -1.46 -7.70
CA TYR A 170 5.18 -1.66 -9.11
C TYR A 170 3.97 -1.23 -9.94
N ALA A 171 4.21 -0.53 -11.03
CA ALA A 171 3.20 -0.32 -12.07
C ALA A 171 3.31 -1.46 -13.09
N ILE A 172 2.20 -2.15 -13.31
CA ILE A 172 2.09 -3.34 -14.16
C ILE A 172 0.96 -3.14 -15.16
N PHE A 173 1.02 -3.80 -16.31
CA PHE A 173 -0.13 -3.97 -17.20
C PHE A 173 -0.41 -5.44 -17.49
N ASP A 174 -1.68 -5.77 -17.72
CA ASP A 174 -2.14 -7.11 -18.12
C ASP A 174 -2.20 -7.27 -19.65
N SER A 175 -2.73 -8.40 -20.13
CA SER A 175 -2.88 -8.64 -21.57
C SER A 175 -3.80 -7.66 -22.30
N ASP A 176 -4.69 -6.96 -21.58
CA ASP A 176 -5.61 -5.96 -22.15
C ASP A 176 -5.04 -4.54 -22.05
N GLU A 177 -3.74 -4.42 -21.75
CA GLU A 177 -3.02 -3.15 -21.57
C GLU A 177 -3.57 -2.28 -20.42
N LYS A 178 -4.37 -2.85 -19.51
CA LYS A 178 -4.89 -2.14 -18.34
C LYS A 178 -3.78 -2.00 -17.31
N ARG A 179 -3.56 -0.77 -16.85
CA ARG A 179 -2.50 -0.46 -15.88
C ARG A 179 -3.02 -0.53 -14.45
N PHE A 180 -2.23 -1.13 -13.58
CA PHE A 180 -2.52 -1.24 -12.16
C PHE A 180 -1.25 -1.17 -11.31
N ILE A 181 -1.45 -0.95 -10.02
CA ILE A 181 -0.37 -0.93 -9.04
C ILE A 181 -0.41 -2.22 -8.25
N VAL A 182 0.74 -2.89 -8.18
CA VAL A 182 0.97 -3.99 -7.24
C VAL A 182 1.81 -3.48 -6.10
N THR A 183 1.31 -3.67 -4.90
CA THR A 183 2.00 -3.33 -3.65
C THR A 183 2.53 -4.64 -3.07
N LEU A 184 3.85 -4.75 -2.97
CA LEU A 184 4.52 -5.94 -2.46
C LEU A 184 5.05 -5.66 -1.04
N HIS A 185 4.79 -6.64 -0.18
CA HIS A 185 5.06 -6.64 1.24
C HIS A 185 5.88 -7.91 1.56
N GLY A 186 6.81 -7.86 2.51
CA GLY A 186 7.55 -9.05 2.97
C GLY A 186 8.70 -9.55 2.13
N ILE A 187 9.41 -8.62 1.47
CA ILE A 187 10.69 -8.92 0.80
C ILE A 187 11.86 -8.52 1.69
#